data_AF-A0A939R8V8-F1
#
_entry.id   AF-A0A939R8V8-F1
#
_cell.length_a   1.000
_cell.length_b   1.000
_cell.length_c   1.000
_cell.angle_alpha   90.00
_cell.angle_beta   90.00
_cell.angle_gamma   90.00
#
_symmetry.space_group_name_H-M   'P 1'
#
loop_
_entity.id
_entity.type
_entity.pdbx_description
1 polymer ?
#
loop_
_entity_poly.entity_id
_entity_poly.type
_entity_poly.pdbx_seq_one_letter_code
_entity_poly.pdbx_strand_id
1 'polypeptide(L)'
;MDNNITEYKMKIIKSNRRTMSATIKDGIVVVRAPLRIADKEIMRFLQEHESWILKNLAKYQEMEKQMGEPLKLEEIKELAEKAL
;
A
#
# COMPACT_ATOMS: atom_id res chain seq x y z
N MET A 1 -8.30 10.02 -16.68
CA MET A 1 -8.77 10.78 -15.49
C MET A 1 -7.85 10.39 -14.37
N ASP A 2 -6.70 11.07 -14.37
CA ASP A 2 -5.56 10.82 -13.51
C ASP A 2 -5.88 11.43 -12.14
N ASN A 3 -6.39 10.58 -11.25
CA ASN A 3 -6.76 10.99 -9.90
C ASN A 3 -5.49 11.10 -9.05
N ASN A 4 -4.81 12.24 -9.23
CA ASN A 4 -3.73 12.73 -8.39
C ASN A 4 -4.24 12.94 -6.95
N ILE A 5 -3.83 12.04 -6.06
CA ILE A 5 -3.70 12.31 -4.63
C ILE A 5 -2.20 12.17 -4.34
N THR A 6 -1.53 13.33 -4.35
CA THR A 6 -0.37 13.74 -3.55
C THR A 6 0.76 12.72 -3.30
N GLU A 7 1.91 12.94 -3.93
CA GLU A 7 3.30 12.61 -3.49
C GLU A 7 3.65 11.21 -2.93
N TYR A 8 2.75 10.22 -2.94
CA TYR A 8 3.05 8.85 -2.54
C TYR A 8 2.38 7.83 -3.47
N LYS A 9 3.03 6.69 -3.69
CA LYS A 9 2.50 5.63 -4.57
C LYS A 9 1.29 4.97 -3.93
N MET A 10 0.14 5.02 -4.61
CA MET A 10 -1.07 4.29 -4.20
C MET A 10 -1.55 3.30 -5.27
N LYS A 11 -2.11 2.18 -4.83
CA LYS A 11 -2.67 1.12 -5.69
C LYS A 11 -4.06 0.75 -5.21
N ILE A 12 -5.05 0.92 -6.09
CA ILE A 12 -6.44 0.55 -5.82
C ILE A 12 -6.71 -0.81 -6.49
N ILE A 13 -7.20 -1.77 -5.70
CA ILE A 13 -7.57 -3.11 -6.15
C ILE A 13 -9.05 -3.33 -5.84
N LYS A 14 -9.87 -3.41 -6.89
CA LYS A 14 -11.29 -3.74 -6.75
C LYS A 14 -11.50 -5.26 -6.83
N SER A 15 -12.28 -5.82 -5.92
CA SER A 15 -12.50 -7.28 -5.82
C SER A 15 -13.88 -7.61 -5.25
N ASN A 16 -14.28 -8.89 -5.27
CA ASN A 16 -15.56 -9.36 -4.70
C ASN A 16 -15.53 -9.42 -3.15
N ARG A 17 -14.99 -8.39 -2.51
CA ARG A 17 -14.92 -8.25 -1.05
C ARG A 17 -16.15 -7.56 -0.52
N ARG A 18 -16.47 -7.84 0.75
CA ARG A 18 -17.61 -7.26 1.46
C ARG A 18 -17.28 -5.91 2.12
N THR A 19 -16.00 -5.62 2.35
CA THR A 19 -15.51 -4.41 3.06
C THR A 19 -14.33 -3.75 2.34
N MET A 20 -14.12 -2.46 2.61
CA MET A 20 -12.92 -1.71 2.19
C MET A 20 -11.81 -1.82 3.23
N SER A 21 -10.55 -1.84 2.78
CA SER A 21 -9.38 -1.87 3.65
C SER A 21 -8.19 -1.18 2.99
N ALA A 22 -7.46 -0.35 3.74
CA ALA A 22 -6.17 0.21 3.32
C ALA A 22 -5.00 -0.50 4.04
N THR A 23 -3.90 -0.71 3.34
CA THR A 23 -2.68 -1.33 3.89
C THR A 23 -1.47 -0.68 3.27
N ILE A 24 -0.44 -0.38 4.05
CA ILE A 24 0.83 0.12 3.54
C ILE A 24 1.78 -1.06 3.41
N LYS A 25 2.30 -1.28 2.19
CA LYS A 25 3.27 -2.33 1.89
C LYS A 25 4.42 -1.70 1.12
N ASP A 26 5.64 -1.84 1.63
CA ASP A 26 6.86 -1.35 0.97
C ASP A 26 6.80 0.15 0.62
N GLY A 27 6.24 0.97 1.52
CA GLY A 27 6.00 2.40 1.27
C GLY A 27 4.86 2.71 0.27
N ILE A 28 4.13 1.70 -0.20
CA ILE A 28 3.01 1.84 -1.15
C ILE A 28 1.67 1.64 -0.42
N VAL A 29 0.74 2.55 -0.62
CA VAL A 29 -0.62 2.46 -0.06
C VAL A 29 -1.48 1.57 -0.96
N VAL A 30 -1.83 0.37 -0.50
CA VAL A 30 -2.71 -0.57 -1.18
C VAL A 30 -4.12 -0.48 -0.60
N VAL A 31 -5.06 0.01 -1.40
CA VAL A 31 -6.47 0.06 -1.05
C VAL A 31 -7.19 -1.09 -1.74
N ARG A 32 -7.87 -1.92 -0.95
CA ARG A 32 -8.75 -2.98 -1.46
C ARG A 32 -10.19 -2.57 -1.24
N ALA A 33 -10.96 -2.48 -2.32
CA ALA A 33 -12.35 -2.04 -2.30
C ALA A 33 -13.30 -3.07 -2.95
N PRO A 34 -14.57 -3.13 -2.53
CA PRO A 34 -15.62 -3.85 -3.24
C PRO A 34 -15.82 -3.32 -4.67
N LEU A 35 -16.17 -4.20 -5.61
CA LEU A 35 -16.45 -3.84 -7.01
C LEU A 35 -17.62 -2.85 -7.17
N ARG A 36 -18.58 -2.86 -6.24
CA ARG A 36 -19.80 -2.07 -6.29
C ARG A 36 -19.64 -0.64 -5.78
N ILE A 37 -18.49 -0.31 -5.18
CA ILE A 37 -18.24 1.01 -4.60
C ILE A 37 -17.65 1.94 -5.66
N ALA A 38 -18.19 3.16 -5.72
CA ALA A 38 -17.73 4.21 -6.61
C ALA A 38 -16.36 4.74 -6.15
N ASP A 39 -15.54 5.19 -7.09
CA ASP A 39 -14.20 5.73 -6.77
C ASP A 39 -14.26 6.93 -5.82
N LYS A 40 -15.36 7.70 -5.82
CA LYS A 40 -15.60 8.80 -4.87
C LYS A 40 -15.67 8.35 -3.41
N GLU A 41 -16.30 7.21 -3.15
CA GLU A 41 -16.39 6.63 -1.80
C GLU A 41 -15.03 6.11 -1.35
N ILE A 42 -14.25 5.54 -2.27
CA ILE A 42 -12.87 5.11 -2.02
C ILE A 42 -11.99 6.32 -1.66
N MET A 43 -12.15 7.43 -2.38
CA MET A 43 -11.45 8.69 -2.07
C MET A 43 -11.86 9.24 -0.71
N ARG A 44 -13.15 9.23 -0.38
CA ARG A 44 -13.64 9.69 0.92
C ARG A 44 -13.06 8.86 2.07
N PHE A 45 -13.03 7.54 1.90
CA PHE A 45 -12.38 6.63 2.85
C PHE A 45 -10.88 6.94 3.02
N LEU A 46 -10.19 7.20 1.91
CA LEU A 46 -8.78 7.60 1.92
C LEU A 46 -8.55 8.93 2.65
N GLN A 47 -9.39 9.95 2.39
CA GLN A 47 -9.31 11.25 3.04
C GLN A 47 -9.56 11.16 4.55
N GLU A 48 -10.58 10.40 4.96
CA GLU A 48 -10.90 10.18 6.38
C GLU A 48 -9.75 9.46 7.10
N HIS A 49 -9.05 8.57 6.40
CA HIS A 49 -7.90 7.83 6.93
C HIS A 49 -6.53 8.40 6.53
N GLU A 50 -6.47 9.60 5.95
CA GLU A 50 -5.21 10.21 5.47
C GLU A 50 -4.23 10.42 6.63
N SER A 51 -4.74 10.87 7.77
CA SER A 51 -3.96 11.04 9.00
C SER A 51 -3.32 9.73 9.47
N TRP A 52 -3.99 8.59 9.27
CA TRP A 52 -3.43 7.28 9.57
C TRP A 52 -2.38 6.88 8.53
N ILE A 53 -2.63 7.13 7.24
CA ILE A 53 -1.70 6.82 6.15
C ILE A 53 -0.37 7.55 6.37
N LEU A 54 -0.41 8.86 6.63
CA LEU A 54 0.78 9.68 6.86
C LEU A 54 1.59 9.20 8.06
N LYS A 55 0.93 8.89 9.19
CA LYS A 55 1.59 8.35 10.38
C LYS A 55 2.29 7.02 10.10
N ASN A 56 1.66 6.13 9.35
CA ASN A 56 2.22 4.83 9.04
C ASN A 56 3.33 4.91 7.98
N LEU A 57 3.27 5.85 7.03
CA LEU A 57 4.36 6.13 6.09
C LEU A 57 5.59 6.69 6.82
N ALA A 58 5.41 7.64 7.73
CA ALA A 58 6.50 8.16 8.56
C ALA A 58 7.10 7.05 9.43
N LYS A 59 6.25 6.21 10.04
CA LYS A 59 6.68 5.03 10.80
C LYS A 59 7.43 4.02 9.93
N TYR A 60 6.98 3.80 8.69
CA TYR A 60 7.66 2.92 7.74
C TYR A 60 9.04 3.46 7.39
N GLN A 61 9.17 4.75 7.08
CA GLN A 61 10.47 5.39 6.82
C GLN A 61 11.41 5.36 8.03
N GLU A 62 10.87 5.56 9.23
CA GLU A 62 11.66 5.47 10.47
C GLU A 62 12.10 4.03 10.75
N MET A 63 11.24 3.05 10.51
CA MET A 63 11.59 1.63 10.57
C MET A 63 12.63 1.26 9.52
N GLU A 64 12.52 1.76 8.29
CA GLU A 64 13.50 1.56 7.20
C GLU A 64 14.87 2.16 7.54
N LYS A 65 14.89 3.35 8.18
CA LYS A 65 16.12 3.99 8.65
C LYS A 65 16.74 3.30 9.86
N GLN A 66 15.93 2.78 10.77
CA GLN A 66 16.40 2.09 11.99
C GLN A 66 16.80 0.64 11.72
N MET A 67 16.10 -0.07 10.83
CA MET A 67 16.51 -1.37 10.29
C MET A 67 17.40 -1.19 9.07
N GLY A 68 18.54 -0.50 9.23
CA GLY A 68 19.51 -0.32 8.13
C GLY A 68 19.72 -1.62 7.36
N GLU A 69 19.17 -1.65 6.14
CA GLU A 69 19.06 -2.77 5.21
C GLU A 69 18.54 -4.11 5.80
N PRO A 70 17.37 -4.55 5.33
CA PRO A 70 17.39 -5.83 4.64
C PRO A 70 16.69 -5.73 3.27
N LEU A 71 17.54 -5.88 2.27
CA LEU A 71 17.27 -6.63 1.04
C LEU A 71 16.23 -5.96 0.13
N LYS A 72 16.80 -5.18 -0.80
CA LYS A 72 16.55 -5.28 -2.24
C LYS A 72 15.34 -6.14 -2.57
N LEU A 73 14.39 -5.53 -3.25
CA LEU A 73 13.22 -6.13 -3.89
C LEU A 73 13.53 -7.29 -4.87
N GLU A 74 14.77 -7.82 -4.92
CA GLU A 74 15.21 -8.86 -5.86
C GLU A 74 15.58 -10.22 -5.25
N GLU A 75 15.48 -10.42 -3.93
CA GLU A 75 15.86 -11.70 -3.31
C GLU A 75 14.74 -12.76 -3.19
N ILE A 76 13.58 -12.54 -3.83
CA ILE A 76 12.49 -13.54 -3.83
C ILE A 76 12.68 -14.59 -4.94
N LYS A 77 13.62 -14.40 -5.88
CA LYS A 77 13.86 -15.38 -6.97
C LYS A 77 14.95 -16.39 -6.70
N GLU A 78 15.96 -16.09 -5.87
CA GLU A 78 17.11 -17.01 -5.69
C GLU A 78 16.85 -18.17 -4.72
N LEU A 79 15.89 -18.08 -3.80
CA LEU A 79 15.62 -19.19 -2.87
C LEU A 79 14.90 -20.38 -3.53
N ALA A 80 14.34 -20.20 -4.72
CA ALA A 80 13.68 -21.28 -5.47
C ALA A 80 14.68 -22.18 -6.24
N GLU A 81 15.92 -21.73 -6.45
CA GLU A 81 16.85 -22.41 -7.36
C GLU A 81 17.87 -23.31 -6.64
N LYS A 82 17.91 -23.30 -5.30
CA LYS A 82 18.81 -24.15 -4.48
C LYS A 82 18.18 -25.45 -3.95
N ALA A 83 17.02 -25.84 -4.48
CA ALA A 83 16.37 -27.11 -4.17
C ALA A 83 16.45 -28.13 -5.33
N LEU A 84 17.53 -28.09 -6.13
CA LEU A 84 17.88 -29.16 -7.07
C LEU A 84 18.79 -30.20 -6.41
#